data_AF-A0AAZ3RYF8-F1
#
_entry.id   AF-A0AAZ3RYF8-F1
#
_cell.length_a   1.000
_cell.length_b   1.000
_cell.length_c   1.000
_cell.angle_alpha   90.00
_cell.angle_beta   90.00
_cell.angle_gamma   90.00
#
_symmetry.space_group_name_H-M   'P 1'
#
loop_
_entity.id
_entity.type
_entity.pdbx_description
1 polymer ?
#
loop_
_entity_poly.entity_id
_entity_poly.type
_entity_poly.pdbx_seq_one_letter_code
_entity_poly.pdbx_strand_id
1 'polypeptide(L)' 'MFQHGNARPNVARICRQFMEAENVPFLPWPAYSPAMSPIEHVWNALDRCVRQ' A
#
# COMPACT_ATOMS: atom_id res chain seq x y z
N MET A 1 -1.43 3.72 11.62
CA MET A 1 -1.96 4.12 10.30
C MET A 1 -1.46 3.11 9.27
N PHE A 2 -2.35 2.45 8.55
CA PHE A 2 -2.05 1.47 7.51
C PHE A 2 -2.18 2.12 6.14
N GLN A 3 -1.22 1.87 5.26
CA GLN A 3 -1.16 2.44 3.92
C GLN A 3 -1.00 1.31 2.90
N HIS A 4 -1.87 1.28 1.90
CA HIS A 4 -1.77 0.38 0.75
C HIS A 4 -2.27 1.07 -0.52
N GLY A 5 -1.86 0.58 -1.69
CA GLY A 5 -2.34 1.12 -2.97
C GLY A 5 -3.80 0.74 -3.26
N ASN A 6 -4.48 1.51 -4.10
CA ASN A 6 -5.89 1.32 -4.45
C ASN A 6 -6.16 0.16 -5.44
N ALA A 7 -5.31 -0.87 -5.46
CA ALA A 7 -5.56 -2.05 -6.28
C ALA A 7 -6.92 -2.67 -5.90
N ARG A 8 -7.65 -3.19 -6.89
CA ARG A 8 -9.01 -3.71 -6.71
C ARG A 8 -9.16 -4.69 -5.53
N PRO A 9 -8.23 -5.64 -5.29
CA PRO A 9 -8.31 -6.52 -4.14
C PRO A 9 -8.24 -5.76 -2.81
N ASN A 10 -7.36 -4.77 -2.70
CA ASN A 10 -7.10 -4.09 -1.43
C ASN A 10 -8.26 -3.18 -1.01
N VAL A 11 -9.00 -2.64 -1.99
CA VAL A 11 -10.19 -1.80 -1.72
C VAL A 11 -11.49 -2.60 -1.79
N ALA A 12 -11.42 -3.93 -1.91
CA ALA A 12 -12.60 -4.77 -1.88
C ALA A 12 -13.35 -4.62 -0.54
N ARG A 13 -14.67 -4.81 -0.58
CA ARG A 13 -15.52 -4.67 0.61
C ARG A 13 -15.05 -5.52 1.79
N ILE A 14 -14.64 -6.76 1.53
CA ILE A 14 -14.15 -7.69 2.56
C ILE A 14 -12.87 -7.16 3.24
N CYS A 15 -11.96 -6.56 2.50
CA CYS A 15 -10.74 -5.96 3.05
C CYS A 15 -11.04 -4.74 3.92
N ARG A 16 -11.97 -3.87 3.49
CA ARG A 16 -12.39 -2.71 4.30
C ARG A 16 -13.09 -3.14 5.60
N GLN A 17 -14.01 -4.11 5.51
CA GLN A 17 -14.70 -4.64 6.68
C GLN A 17 -13.74 -5.26 7.70
N PHE A 18 -12.71 -5.96 7.21
CA PHE A 18 -11.65 -6.48 8.08
C PHE A 18 -10.88 -5.35 8.78
N MET A 19 -10.47 -4.32 8.03
CA MET A 19 -9.75 -3.18 8.64
C MET A 19 -10.58 -2.45 9.69
N GLU A 20 -11.88 -2.28 9.45
CA GLU A 20 -12.82 -1.71 10.41
C GLU A 20 -12.96 -2.58 11.66
N ALA A 21 -13.14 -3.90 11.49
CA ALA A 21 -13.28 -4.85 12.61
C ALA A 21 -12.02 -4.92 13.48
N GLU A 22 -10.84 -4.86 12.86
CA GLU A 22 -9.55 -4.89 13.54
C GLU A 22 -9.11 -3.51 14.07
N ASN A 23 -9.95 -2.48 13.94
CA ASN A 23 -9.63 -1.09 14.33
C ASN A 23 -8.31 -0.59 13.72
N VAL A 24 -8.01 -1.00 12.48
CA VAL A 24 -6.79 -0.60 11.77
C VAL A 24 -7.06 0.74 11.07
N PRO A 25 -6.46 1.86 11.52
CA PRO A 25 -6.69 3.15 10.89
C PRO A 25 -6.08 3.16 9.48
N PHE A 26 -6.91 3.35 8.45
CA PHE A 26 -6.51 3.31 7.04
C PHE A 26 -6.23 4.72 6.49
N LEU A 27 -5.12 4.89 5.77
CA LEU A 27 -4.77 6.12 5.05
C LEU A 27 -5.28 6.04 3.60
N PRO A 28 -6.31 6.82 3.23
CA PRO A 28 -6.75 6.89 1.84
C PRO A 28 -5.62 7.44 0.97
N TRP A 29 -5.34 6.75 -0.13
CA TRP A 29 -4.22 7.09 -1.01
C TRP A 29 -4.72 7.66 -2.34
N PRO A 30 -4.07 8.67 -2.92
CA PRO A 30 -4.39 9.12 -4.27
C PRO A 30 -4.06 8.04 -5.33
N ALA A 31 -4.88 7.97 -6.38
CA ALA A 31 -4.60 7.09 -7.51
C ALA A 31 -3.33 7.56 -8.25
N TYR A 32 -2.57 6.62 -8.81
CA TYR A 32 -1.36 6.90 -9.60
C TYR A 32 -0.25 7.67 -8.85
N SER A 33 -0.13 7.48 -7.54
CA SER A 33 0.97 8.01 -6.73
C SER A 33 1.91 6.93 -6.20
N PRO A 34 2.56 6.12 -7.06
CA PRO A 34 3.51 5.09 -6.62
C PRO A 34 4.76 5.71 -5.97
N ALA A 35 5.21 6.88 -6.44
CA ALA A 35 6.40 7.56 -5.90
C ALA A 35 6.29 7.94 -4.41
N MET A 36 5.07 8.06 -3.88
CA MET A 36 4.83 8.42 -2.49
C MET A 36 4.74 7.18 -1.56
N SER A 37 4.81 5.96 -2.11
CA SER A 37 4.60 4.73 -1.35
C SER A 37 5.92 4.22 -0.76
N PRO A 38 6.03 4.03 0.57
CA PRO A 38 7.25 3.53 1.19
C PRO A 38 7.73 2.19 0.61
N ILE A 39 6.81 1.31 0.22
CA ILE A 39 7.15 0.00 -0.35
C ILE A 39 7.78 0.12 -1.74
N GLU A 40 7.38 1.10 -2.55
CA GLU A 40 7.99 1.36 -3.87
C GLU A 40 9.44 1.85 -3.71
N HIS A 41 9.71 2.63 -2.65
CA HIS A 41 11.09 3.04 -2.34
C HIS A 41 11.97 1.84 -1.95
N VAL A 42 11.44 0.92 -1.13
CA VAL A 42 12.13 -0.32 -0.76
C VAL A 42 12.39 -1.19 -1.99
N TRP A 43 11.41 -1.35 -2.88
CA TRP A 43 11.60 -2.10 -4.13
C TRP A 43 12.68 -1.49 -5.02
N ASN A 44 12.75 -0.16 -5.13
CA ASN A 44 13.80 0.53 -5.89
C ASN A 44 15.19 0.29 -5.27
N ALA A 45 15.31 0.39 -3.94
CA ALA A 45 16.56 0.09 -3.24
C ALA A 45 16.99 -1.37 -3.45
N LEU A 46 16.04 -2.31 -3.39
CA LEU A 46 16.29 -3.72 -3.65
C LEU A 46 16.73 -3.97 -5.11
N ASP A 47 16.03 -3.38 -6.07
CA ASP A 47 16.38 -3.50 -7.50
C ASP A 47 17.80 -2.98 -7.78
N ARG A 48 18.20 -1.86 -7.17
CA ARG A 48 19.57 -1.34 -7.24
C ARG A 48 20.59 -2.28 -6.60
N CYS A 49 20.23 -2.96 -5.52
CA CYS A 49 21.10 -3.91 -4.84
C CYS A 49 21.31 -5.18 -5.67
N VAL A 50 20.26 -5.68 -6.33
CA VAL A 50 20.31 -6.89 -7.16
C VAL A 50 20.99 -6.65 -8.52
N ARG A 51 20.93 -5.42 -9.05
CA ARG A 51 21.58 -5.06 -10.32
C ARG A 51 23.09 -4.77 -10.20
N GLN A 52 23.64 -4.75 -8.99
CA GLN A 52 25.07 -4.62 -8.72
C GLN A 52 25.72 -6.00 -8.59
#